data_AF-A0A962B0N4-F1
#
_entry.id   AF-A0A962B0N4-F1
#
_cell.length_a   1.000
_cell.length_b   1.000
_cell.length_c   1.000
_cell.angle_alpha   90.00
_cell.angle_beta   90.00
_cell.angle_gamma   90.00
#
_symmetry.space_group_name_H-M   'P 1'
#
loop_
_entity.id
_entity.type
_entity.pdbx_description
1 polymer ?
#
loop_
_entity_poly.entity_id
_entity_poly.type
_entity_poly.pdbx_seq_one_letter_code
_entity_poly.pdbx_strand_id
1 'polypeptide(L)'
;MSAPSLPSGRLDQVEKRTFLIRDFVLENGVVMPEVTIAYELYGALDPGRRNAVLMTHGYTGSQHVAGTYPGETTSGPWNSLIGPGKAIDTDKLLVVSSNMLGSSFGSSNASFIEPATGKPYGSRYPDIGLADIVRAQRLLLDHLGVEHLVAVAGASFGGYQAFQWAVSYPDFVDGIVAVATAPKGRGGSADVDRLVARLAQDRNWNGGDYYDRGGVIDTTTAMRVDTLLSYGIEAQLAGAFPEPVALAAEIERQARAWARQFDANSLVILRRAAVRFDAVKDFARVKAKVLYVLLTSDVLFPPAIAPDVMARLAAAGIDASYVEVETDFGHSGYGRASAGWEAPLRAFMQRLVA
;
A
#
# COMPACT_ATOMS: atom_id res chain seq x y z
N MET A 1 -2.61 24.58 14.72
CA MET A 1 -2.92 23.27 15.33
C MET A 1 -1.64 22.79 16.01
N SER A 2 -1.71 22.40 17.28
CA SER A 2 -0.56 21.81 17.98
C SER A 2 -0.18 20.49 17.31
N ALA A 3 1.11 20.24 17.11
CA ALA A 3 1.56 18.96 16.56
C ALA A 3 1.07 17.81 17.45
N PRO A 4 0.58 16.69 16.87
CA PRO A 4 0.10 15.56 17.66
C PRO A 4 1.24 14.95 18.49
N SER A 5 0.91 14.41 19.67
CA SER A 5 1.87 13.68 20.48
C SER A 5 2.33 12.40 19.78
N LEU A 6 3.65 12.21 19.66
CA LEU A 6 4.24 11.02 19.06
C LEU A 6 4.23 9.85 20.06
N PRO A 7 3.92 8.61 19.62
CA PRO A 7 3.79 7.47 20.51
C PRO A 7 5.14 6.97 21.07
N SER A 8 5.08 6.11 22.08
CA SER A 8 6.23 5.57 22.84
C SER A 8 7.04 4.48 22.13
N GLY A 9 6.82 4.26 20.82
CA GLY A 9 7.57 3.29 20.01
C GLY A 9 7.23 1.81 20.23
N ARG A 10 6.27 1.46 21.10
CA ARG A 10 5.91 0.06 21.36
C ARG A 10 5.06 -0.54 20.24
N LEU A 11 5.49 -1.69 19.72
CA LEU A 11 4.78 -2.42 18.67
C LEU A 11 3.64 -3.32 19.20
N ASP A 12 3.46 -3.48 20.51
CA ASP A 12 2.40 -4.31 21.09
C ASP A 12 1.08 -3.56 21.33
N GLN A 13 1.05 -2.25 21.10
CA GLN A 13 -0.11 -1.38 21.30
C GLN A 13 -0.17 -0.29 20.24
N VAL A 14 -0.25 -0.71 18.97
CA VAL A 14 -0.34 0.20 17.85
C VAL A 14 -1.67 0.95 17.92
N GLU A 15 -1.65 2.26 17.66
CA GLU A 15 -2.82 3.12 17.69
C GLU A 15 -3.16 3.59 16.27
N LYS A 16 -4.40 3.34 15.84
CA LYS A 16 -4.93 3.88 14.60
C LYS A 16 -5.30 5.35 14.79
N ARG A 17 -4.79 6.21 13.91
CA ARG A 17 -5.03 7.65 13.90
C ARG A 17 -5.66 8.07 12.60
N THR A 18 -6.23 9.28 12.58
CA THR A 18 -6.78 9.90 11.37
C THR A 18 -6.34 11.34 11.25
N PHE A 19 -6.18 11.80 10.02
CA PHE A 19 -5.82 13.17 9.68
C PHE A 19 -6.81 13.70 8.64
N LEU A 20 -7.43 14.85 8.91
CA LEU A 20 -8.39 15.50 8.02
C LEU A 20 -7.71 16.59 7.20
N ILE A 21 -7.87 16.48 5.89
CA ILE A 21 -7.49 17.48 4.89
C ILE A 21 -8.78 18.15 4.40
N ARG A 22 -8.79 19.48 4.36
CA ARG A 22 -9.88 20.26 3.78
C ARG A 22 -9.50 20.77 2.40
N ASP A 23 -10.49 20.87 1.53
CA ASP A 23 -10.35 21.44 0.19
C ASP A 23 -9.23 20.79 -0.63
N PHE A 24 -9.21 19.45 -0.64
CA PHE A 24 -8.17 18.69 -1.31
C PHE A 24 -8.37 18.71 -2.83
N VAL A 25 -7.44 19.34 -3.55
CA VAL A 25 -7.49 19.45 -5.01
C VAL A 25 -6.84 18.24 -5.67
N LEU A 26 -7.62 17.54 -6.49
CA LEU A 26 -7.16 16.42 -7.30
C LEU A 26 -6.43 16.90 -8.57
N GLU A 27 -5.64 16.03 -9.19
CA GLU A 27 -4.92 16.34 -10.44
C GLU A 27 -5.86 16.75 -11.58
N ASN A 28 -7.09 16.24 -11.56
CA ASN A 28 -8.13 16.57 -12.54
C ASN A 28 -8.89 17.89 -12.21
N GLY A 29 -8.49 18.60 -11.15
CA GLY A 29 -9.08 19.88 -10.73
C GLY A 29 -10.32 19.75 -9.85
N VAL A 30 -10.85 18.54 -9.61
CA VAL A 30 -11.95 18.34 -8.65
C VAL A 30 -11.46 18.65 -7.24
N VAL A 31 -12.27 19.39 -6.49
CA VAL A 31 -12.01 19.69 -5.07
C VAL A 31 -12.85 18.76 -4.22
N MET A 32 -12.18 17.94 -3.41
CA MET A 32 -12.83 17.14 -2.37
C MET A 32 -12.90 17.99 -1.09
N PRO A 33 -14.11 18.32 -0.56
CA PRO A 33 -14.24 19.21 0.59
C PRO A 33 -13.52 18.69 1.84
N GLU A 34 -13.58 17.37 2.05
CA GLU A 34 -12.96 16.69 3.18
C GLU A 34 -12.35 15.36 2.72
N VAL A 35 -11.07 15.17 3.04
CA VAL A 35 -10.33 13.92 2.83
C VAL A 35 -9.73 13.49 4.16
N THR A 36 -10.08 12.29 4.62
CA THR A 36 -9.48 11.66 5.79
C THR A 36 -8.39 10.69 5.35
N ILE A 37 -7.25 10.73 6.01
CA ILE A 37 -6.18 9.74 5.89
C ILE A 37 -6.03 9.01 7.22
N ALA A 38 -6.28 7.71 7.24
CA ALA A 38 -5.95 6.86 8.38
C ALA A 38 -4.46 6.52 8.36
N TYR A 39 -3.81 6.52 9.52
CA TYR A 39 -2.39 6.25 9.61
C TYR A 39 -1.99 5.66 10.98
N GLU A 40 -0.80 5.10 11.02
CA GLU A 40 -0.14 4.55 12.20
C GLU A 40 1.30 5.09 12.26
N LEU A 41 1.85 5.15 13.47
CA LEU A 41 3.21 5.59 13.73
C LEU A 41 3.95 4.55 14.56
N TYR A 42 5.22 4.34 14.24
CA TYR A 42 6.14 3.48 15.01
C TYR A 42 7.47 4.23 15.19
N GLY A 43 8.03 4.22 16.40
CA GLY A 43 9.21 5.04 16.72
C GLY A 43 8.88 6.53 16.93
N ALA A 44 9.89 7.39 16.83
CA ALA A 44 9.78 8.81 17.13
C ALA A 44 10.52 9.70 16.11
N LEU A 45 9.96 10.89 15.85
CA LEU A 45 10.60 11.92 15.05
C LEU A 45 11.73 12.54 15.87
N ASP A 46 12.91 12.66 15.27
CA ASP A 46 14.03 13.34 15.92
C ASP A 46 13.88 14.88 15.85
N PRO A 47 14.67 15.65 16.62
CA PRO A 47 14.64 17.11 16.54
C PRO A 47 15.00 17.67 15.15
N GLY A 48 15.74 16.89 14.33
CA GLY A 48 16.09 17.25 12.97
C GLY A 48 14.94 17.10 11.98
N ARG A 49 13.89 16.34 12.32
CA ARG A 49 12.68 16.07 11.52
C ARG A 49 12.94 15.36 10.19
N ARG A 50 14.08 14.68 10.05
CA ARG A 50 14.55 14.06 8.80
C ARG A 50 14.74 12.55 8.90
N ASN A 51 14.44 11.93 10.04
CA ASN A 51 14.62 10.50 10.29
C ASN A 51 13.37 9.66 9.95
N ALA A 52 12.51 10.10 9.03
CA ALA A 52 11.24 9.43 8.76
C ALA A 52 11.32 8.43 7.59
N VAL A 53 10.60 7.31 7.73
CA VAL A 53 10.32 6.35 6.65
C VAL A 53 8.81 6.27 6.44
N LEU A 54 8.37 6.41 5.19
CA LEU A 54 6.96 6.25 4.83
C LEU A 54 6.71 4.83 4.30
N MET A 55 5.81 4.12 4.97
CA MET A 55 5.30 2.83 4.51
C MET A 55 4.05 3.03 3.66
N THR A 56 4.04 2.37 2.51
CA THR A 56 2.95 2.38 1.53
C THR A 56 2.47 0.96 1.27
N HIS A 57 1.18 0.71 1.47
CA HIS A 57 0.64 -0.66 1.45
C HIS A 57 0.15 -1.09 0.07
N GLY A 58 -0.02 -2.40 -0.10
CA GLY A 58 -0.53 -3.03 -1.32
C GLY A 58 -2.03 -2.80 -1.56
N TYR A 59 -2.51 -3.24 -2.73
CA TYR A 59 -3.83 -2.95 -3.30
C TYR A 59 -5.02 -3.22 -2.38
N THR A 60 -4.94 -4.27 -1.55
CA THR A 60 -6.00 -4.68 -0.61
C THR A 60 -5.54 -4.63 0.86
N GLY A 61 -4.39 -4.01 1.11
CA GLY A 61 -3.81 -3.87 2.45
C GLY A 61 -4.33 -2.62 3.17
N SER A 62 -3.75 -2.35 4.33
CA SER A 62 -4.06 -1.17 5.15
C SER A 62 -2.77 -0.52 5.66
N GLN A 63 -2.90 0.54 6.44
CA GLN A 63 -1.79 1.15 7.16
C GLN A 63 -1.16 0.25 8.23
N HIS A 64 -1.77 -0.89 8.56
CA HIS A 64 -1.24 -1.79 9.58
C HIS A 64 -0.12 -2.68 9.03
N VAL A 65 1.12 -2.19 9.12
CA VAL A 65 2.29 -2.86 8.51
C VAL A 65 3.17 -3.59 9.52
N ALA A 66 3.11 -3.21 10.80
CA ALA A 66 3.87 -3.85 11.88
C ALA A 66 3.14 -3.72 13.22
N GLY A 67 3.60 -4.49 14.21
CA GLY A 67 3.02 -4.51 15.56
C GLY A 67 1.63 -5.12 15.61
N THR A 68 0.95 -4.98 16.75
CA THR A 68 -0.39 -5.49 17.03
C THR A 68 -1.27 -4.39 17.64
N TYR A 69 -2.57 -4.43 17.36
CA TYR A 69 -3.53 -3.62 18.11
C TYR A 69 -3.78 -4.19 19.52
N PRO A 70 -4.23 -3.36 20.48
CA PRO A 70 -4.57 -3.83 21.82
C PRO A 70 -5.58 -4.99 21.81
N GLY A 71 -5.18 -6.14 22.39
CA GLY A 71 -6.02 -7.33 22.48
C GLY A 71 -6.00 -8.22 21.24
N GLU A 72 -5.25 -7.85 20.20
CA GLU A 72 -5.06 -8.68 19.01
C GLU A 72 -3.71 -9.41 19.04
N THR A 73 -3.64 -10.54 18.33
CA THR A 73 -2.44 -11.38 18.23
C THR A 73 -1.83 -11.37 16.84
N THR A 74 -2.54 -10.83 15.84
CA THR A 74 -2.06 -10.79 14.46
C THR A 74 -1.26 -9.52 14.24
N SER A 75 -0.05 -9.67 13.70
CA SER A 75 0.80 -8.53 13.39
C SER A 75 0.81 -8.20 11.89
N GLY A 76 1.18 -6.96 11.56
CA GLY A 76 1.28 -6.52 10.18
C GLY A 76 2.35 -7.29 9.35
N PRO A 77 2.23 -7.29 8.01
CA PRO A 77 3.03 -8.15 7.13
C PRO A 77 4.53 -7.82 7.09
N TRP A 78 4.95 -6.64 7.58
CA TRP A 78 6.37 -6.23 7.65
C TRP A 78 6.91 -6.30 9.09
N ASN A 79 6.20 -6.97 10.01
CA ASN A 79 6.58 -7.02 11.42
C ASN A 79 7.99 -7.60 11.65
N SER A 80 8.51 -8.49 10.81
CA SER A 80 9.89 -8.98 10.89
C SER A 80 10.95 -7.94 10.52
N LEU A 81 10.59 -6.92 9.73
CA LEU A 81 11.49 -5.91 9.19
C LEU A 81 11.44 -4.57 9.93
N ILE A 82 10.32 -4.29 10.62
CA ILE A 82 10.06 -3.02 11.31
C ILE A 82 10.05 -3.26 12.83
N GLY A 83 10.83 -2.46 13.55
CA GLY A 83 10.88 -2.48 15.03
C GLY A 83 12.27 -2.20 15.59
N PRO A 84 12.41 -2.25 16.94
CA PRO A 84 13.68 -1.97 17.61
C PRO A 84 14.83 -2.84 17.09
N GLY A 85 15.89 -2.21 16.58
CA GLY A 85 17.07 -2.88 16.04
C GLY A 85 16.87 -3.64 14.72
N LYS A 86 15.69 -3.62 14.12
CA LYS A 86 15.41 -4.31 12.84
C LYS A 86 15.94 -3.51 11.63
N ALA A 87 15.71 -4.02 10.42
CA ALA A 87 16.21 -3.37 9.20
C ALA A 87 15.64 -1.96 9.03
N ILE A 88 14.36 -1.77 9.37
CA ILE A 88 13.73 -0.45 9.59
C ILE A 88 13.64 -0.27 11.11
N ASP A 89 14.69 0.34 11.66
CA ASP A 89 14.95 0.45 13.09
C ASP A 89 14.13 1.58 13.74
N THR A 90 13.08 1.21 14.49
CA THR A 90 12.20 2.19 15.16
C THR A 90 12.84 2.86 16.39
N ASP A 91 14.03 2.40 16.83
CA ASP A 91 14.79 3.12 17.85
C ASP A 91 15.45 4.39 17.27
N LYS A 92 15.56 4.47 15.94
CA LYS A 92 16.24 5.56 15.22
C LYS A 92 15.34 6.30 14.25
N LEU A 93 14.33 5.64 13.72
CA LEU A 93 13.46 6.15 12.66
C LEU A 93 12.04 6.34 13.16
N LEU A 94 11.41 7.43 12.71
CA LEU A 94 9.95 7.50 12.70
C LEU A 94 9.43 6.72 11.49
N VAL A 95 8.69 5.66 11.71
CA VAL A 95 7.95 4.98 10.64
C VAL A 95 6.53 5.52 10.61
N VAL A 96 6.16 6.15 9.50
CA VAL A 96 4.80 6.59 9.21
C VAL A 96 4.19 5.59 8.26
N SER A 97 3.07 4.96 8.63
CA SER A 97 2.33 4.10 7.71
C SER A 97 0.96 4.69 7.46
N SER A 98 0.64 4.96 6.20
CA SER A 98 -0.60 5.65 5.83
C SER A 98 -1.48 4.77 4.95
N ASN A 99 -2.78 4.80 5.22
CA ASN A 99 -3.77 4.15 4.37
C ASN A 99 -4.03 5.09 3.19
N MET A 100 -3.92 4.57 1.98
CA MET A 100 -3.99 5.42 0.78
C MET A 100 -5.41 5.97 0.56
N LEU A 101 -5.49 7.16 -0.04
CA LEU A 101 -6.75 7.72 -0.55
C LEU A 101 -7.41 6.70 -1.50
N GLY A 102 -8.71 6.44 -1.34
CA GLY A 102 -9.45 5.43 -2.08
C GLY A 102 -9.37 4.01 -1.51
N SER A 103 -8.66 3.77 -0.40
CA SER A 103 -8.61 2.47 0.30
C SER A 103 -9.69 2.35 1.39
N SER A 104 -10.14 1.12 1.65
CA SER A 104 -11.25 0.79 2.57
C SER A 104 -10.92 0.88 4.06
N PHE A 105 -9.66 1.02 4.47
CA PHE A 105 -9.26 0.90 5.87
C PHE A 105 -9.18 2.23 6.63
N GLY A 106 -10.18 3.10 6.44
CA GLY A 106 -10.41 4.31 7.24
C GLY A 106 -9.90 5.62 6.62
N SER A 107 -9.27 5.57 5.44
CA SER A 107 -9.09 6.77 4.61
C SER A 107 -10.31 6.97 3.72
N SER A 108 -10.52 8.20 3.24
CA SER A 108 -11.64 8.52 2.36
C SER A 108 -11.63 7.64 1.12
N ASN A 109 -12.79 7.05 0.85
CA ASN A 109 -13.12 6.26 -0.33
C ASN A 109 -14.62 6.45 -0.65
N ALA A 110 -15.18 5.62 -1.53
CA ALA A 110 -16.58 5.73 -1.92
C ALA A 110 -17.60 5.54 -0.79
N SER A 111 -17.25 4.89 0.33
CA SER A 111 -18.17 4.71 1.45
C SER A 111 -18.30 5.92 2.36
N PHE A 112 -17.39 6.88 2.25
CA PHE A 112 -17.44 8.12 3.04
C PHE A 112 -18.61 9.00 2.62
N ILE A 113 -19.17 9.72 3.59
CA ILE A 113 -20.29 10.63 3.37
C ILE A 113 -19.81 11.87 2.61
N GLU A 114 -20.45 12.15 1.48
CA GLU A 114 -20.30 13.37 0.73
C GLU A 114 -21.04 14.51 1.46
N PRO A 115 -20.34 15.57 1.93
CA PRO A 115 -20.98 16.62 2.73
C PRO A 115 -22.15 17.32 2.03
N ALA A 116 -22.08 17.45 0.70
CA ALA A 116 -23.11 18.11 -0.11
C ALA A 116 -24.44 17.34 -0.17
N THR A 117 -24.40 16.00 -0.07
CA THR A 117 -25.59 15.15 -0.24
C THR A 117 -26.01 14.41 1.03
N GLY A 118 -25.12 14.31 2.03
CA GLY A 118 -25.34 13.54 3.25
C GLY A 118 -25.40 12.03 3.02
N LYS A 119 -24.96 11.56 1.84
CA LYS A 119 -24.95 10.14 1.44
C LYS A 119 -23.52 9.71 1.13
N PRO A 120 -23.21 8.39 1.15
CA PRO A 120 -21.95 7.90 0.63
C PRO A 120 -21.68 8.42 -0.79
N TYR A 121 -20.42 8.72 -1.11
CA TYR A 121 -20.02 9.10 -2.46
C TYR A 121 -20.45 8.06 -3.49
N GLY A 122 -20.23 6.78 -3.19
CA GLY A 122 -20.54 5.66 -4.08
C GLY A 122 -20.00 5.84 -5.48
N SER A 123 -20.88 5.72 -6.46
CA SER A 123 -20.53 5.87 -7.89
C SER A 123 -19.99 7.26 -8.25
N ARG A 124 -20.25 8.28 -7.41
CA ARG A 124 -19.79 9.67 -7.60
C ARG A 124 -18.40 9.94 -7.05
N TYR A 125 -17.76 8.97 -6.39
CA TYR A 125 -16.40 9.17 -5.88
C TYR A 125 -15.47 9.53 -7.05
N PRO A 126 -14.68 10.62 -6.95
CA PRO A 126 -13.90 11.11 -8.07
C PRO A 126 -12.79 10.12 -8.45
N ASP A 127 -12.46 10.11 -9.73
CA ASP A 127 -11.29 9.40 -10.21
C ASP A 127 -10.02 10.04 -9.63
N ILE A 128 -9.16 9.22 -9.02
CA ILE A 128 -7.87 9.63 -8.46
C ILE A 128 -6.69 8.99 -9.21
N GLY A 129 -5.53 9.64 -9.15
CA GLY A 129 -4.24 9.13 -9.60
C GLY A 129 -3.30 8.79 -8.44
N LEU A 130 -2.15 8.18 -8.76
CA LEU A 130 -1.10 7.92 -7.78
C LEU A 130 -0.53 9.22 -7.20
N ALA A 131 -0.45 10.30 -7.99
CA ALA A 131 0.02 11.59 -7.49
C ALA A 131 -0.99 12.27 -6.54
N ASP A 132 -2.30 12.02 -6.66
CA ASP A 132 -3.28 12.39 -5.63
C ASP A 132 -3.02 11.66 -4.32
N ILE A 133 -2.82 10.34 -4.38
CA ILE A 133 -2.52 9.51 -3.21
C ILE A 133 -1.27 10.04 -2.49
N VAL A 134 -0.18 10.25 -3.23
CA VAL A 134 1.10 10.73 -2.69
C VAL A 134 1.00 12.17 -2.17
N ARG A 135 0.21 13.05 -2.81
CA ARG A 135 -0.04 14.40 -2.30
C ARG A 135 -0.80 14.39 -0.97
N ALA A 136 -1.78 13.52 -0.79
CA ALA A 136 -2.46 13.37 0.49
C ALA A 136 -1.51 12.88 1.60
N GLN A 137 -0.60 11.95 1.26
CA GLN A 137 0.45 11.50 2.17
C GLN A 137 1.45 12.63 2.49
N ARG A 138 1.80 13.48 1.52
CA ARG A 138 2.67 14.65 1.75
C ARG A 138 2.08 15.62 2.75
N LEU A 139 0.77 15.88 2.67
CA LEU A 139 0.05 16.73 3.63
C LEU A 139 -0.02 16.10 5.04
N LEU A 140 -0.14 14.77 5.12
CA LEU A 140 0.01 14.06 6.40
C LEU A 140 1.42 14.27 6.98
N LEU A 141 2.46 14.15 6.16
CA LEU A 141 3.84 14.38 6.60
C LEU A 141 4.07 15.83 7.06
N ASP A 142 3.49 16.83 6.38
CA ASP A 142 3.50 18.22 6.84
C ASP A 142 2.84 18.37 8.21
N HIS A 143 1.69 17.73 8.41
CA HIS A 143 0.96 17.77 9.68
C HIS A 143 1.77 17.16 10.84
N LEU A 144 2.52 16.08 10.56
CA LEU A 144 3.43 15.45 11.52
C LEU A 144 4.74 16.25 11.70
N GLY A 145 4.97 17.24 10.84
CA GLY A 145 6.18 18.06 10.82
C GLY A 145 7.42 17.30 10.38
N VAL A 146 7.25 16.32 9.49
CA VAL A 146 8.35 15.62 8.82
C VAL A 146 8.85 16.51 7.68
N GLU A 147 10.15 16.80 7.68
CA GLU A 147 10.78 17.68 6.69
C GLU A 147 11.53 16.93 5.59
N HIS A 148 11.77 15.64 5.79
CA HIS A 148 12.44 14.77 4.82
C HIS A 148 12.16 13.29 5.11
N LEU A 149 12.17 12.47 4.06
CA LEU A 149 12.10 11.01 4.17
C LEU A 149 13.45 10.39 3.88
N VAL A 150 13.94 9.60 4.83
CA VAL A 150 15.03 8.65 4.59
C VAL A 150 14.62 7.70 3.46
N ALA A 151 13.41 7.13 3.57
CA ALA A 151 12.91 6.26 2.51
C ALA A 151 11.39 6.23 2.39
N VAL A 152 10.92 5.82 1.21
CA VAL A 152 9.55 5.32 1.00
C VAL A 152 9.61 3.84 0.66
N ALA A 153 8.93 2.99 1.44
CA ALA A 153 8.97 1.55 1.27
C ALA A 153 7.56 0.98 1.05
N GLY A 154 7.44 0.06 0.10
CA GLY A 154 6.14 -0.55 -0.20
C GLY A 154 6.22 -1.76 -1.11
N ALA A 155 5.27 -2.67 -0.91
CA ALA A 155 5.11 -3.86 -1.74
C ALA A 155 3.93 -3.71 -2.71
N SER A 156 4.02 -4.29 -3.91
CA SER A 156 2.92 -4.31 -4.89
C SER A 156 2.46 -2.90 -5.27
N PHE A 157 1.19 -2.57 -5.05
CA PHE A 157 0.67 -1.21 -5.21
C PHE A 157 1.41 -0.17 -4.33
N GLY A 158 1.96 -0.59 -3.19
CA GLY A 158 2.86 0.23 -2.38
C GLY A 158 4.10 0.65 -3.15
N GLY A 159 4.64 -0.25 -3.97
CA GLY A 159 5.74 0.07 -4.89
C GLY A 159 5.40 1.15 -5.91
N TYR A 160 4.16 1.17 -6.43
CA TYR A 160 3.69 2.25 -7.31
C TYR A 160 3.70 3.60 -6.59
N GLN A 161 3.27 3.63 -5.32
CA GLN A 161 3.34 4.83 -4.50
C GLN A 161 4.79 5.25 -4.24
N ALA A 162 5.70 4.32 -3.96
CA ALA A 162 7.12 4.60 -3.75
C ALA A 162 7.77 5.23 -5.00
N PHE A 163 7.55 4.66 -6.18
CA PHE A 163 8.01 5.25 -7.44
C PHE A 163 7.35 6.61 -7.71
N GLN A 164 6.06 6.77 -7.43
CA GLN A 164 5.40 8.06 -7.57
C GLN A 164 5.98 9.12 -6.62
N TRP A 165 6.34 8.75 -5.39
CA TRP A 165 7.02 9.64 -4.44
C TRP A 165 8.36 10.13 -5.00
N ALA A 166 9.17 9.21 -5.51
CA ALA A 166 10.47 9.54 -6.11
C ALA A 166 10.36 10.49 -7.32
N VAL A 167 9.25 10.41 -8.07
CA VAL A 167 8.97 11.32 -9.19
C VAL A 167 8.40 12.66 -8.74
N SER A 168 7.40 12.65 -7.85
CA SER A 168 6.65 13.84 -7.45
C SER A 168 7.45 14.76 -6.52
N TYR A 169 8.28 14.17 -5.65
CA TYR A 169 9.01 14.89 -4.60
C TYR A 169 10.48 14.45 -4.56
N PRO A 170 11.24 14.60 -5.66
CA PRO A 170 12.57 14.00 -5.79
C PRO A 170 13.61 14.52 -4.80
N ASP A 171 13.41 15.72 -4.26
CA ASP A 171 14.28 16.33 -3.25
C ASP A 171 13.89 16.01 -1.80
N PHE A 172 12.76 15.32 -1.60
CA PHE A 172 12.19 15.02 -0.28
C PHE A 172 12.48 13.59 0.19
N VAL A 173 13.03 12.74 -0.67
CA VAL A 173 13.24 11.32 -0.40
C VAL A 173 14.64 10.86 -0.84
N ASP A 174 15.40 10.28 0.08
CA ASP A 174 16.76 9.79 -0.23
C ASP A 174 16.76 8.43 -0.94
N GLY A 175 15.77 7.57 -0.63
CA GLY A 175 15.65 6.26 -1.24
C GLY A 175 14.24 5.68 -1.30
N ILE A 176 14.04 4.71 -2.19
CA ILE A 176 12.81 3.92 -2.25
C ILE A 176 13.12 2.43 -2.15
N VAL A 177 12.26 1.71 -1.45
CA VAL A 177 12.27 0.24 -1.36
C VAL A 177 11.02 -0.28 -2.05
N ALA A 178 11.19 -0.79 -3.27
CA ALA A 178 10.12 -1.22 -4.15
C ALA A 178 10.12 -2.76 -4.24
N VAL A 179 9.12 -3.39 -3.61
CA VAL A 179 9.06 -4.87 -3.46
C VAL A 179 7.90 -5.43 -4.29
N ALA A 180 8.11 -6.54 -5.01
CA ALA A 180 7.07 -7.27 -5.74
C ALA A 180 6.20 -6.32 -6.59
N THR A 181 6.83 -5.49 -7.41
CA THR A 181 6.19 -4.35 -8.09
C THR A 181 6.91 -3.99 -9.39
N ALA A 182 6.43 -2.98 -10.10
CA ALA A 182 7.05 -2.43 -11.29
C ALA A 182 6.88 -0.90 -11.31
N PRO A 183 7.73 -0.14 -12.02
CA PRO A 183 7.57 1.32 -12.15
C PRO A 183 6.42 1.76 -13.07
N LYS A 184 5.63 0.80 -13.56
CA LYS A 184 4.47 1.04 -14.43
C LYS A 184 3.35 0.07 -14.07
N GLY A 185 2.12 0.59 -14.11
CA GLY A 185 0.91 -0.17 -13.90
C GLY A 185 0.67 -1.24 -14.96
N ARG A 186 0.14 -2.40 -14.54
CA ARG A 186 -0.22 -3.50 -15.45
C ARG A 186 -1.66 -3.36 -15.94
N GLY A 187 -1.87 -3.69 -17.22
CA GLY A 187 -3.20 -3.73 -17.84
C GLY A 187 -3.66 -2.38 -18.39
N GLY A 188 -4.95 -2.26 -18.64
CA GLY A 188 -5.56 -1.07 -19.22
C GLY A 188 -7.03 -0.88 -18.82
N SER A 189 -7.74 0.01 -19.51
CA SER A 189 -9.17 0.30 -19.27
C SER A 189 -10.04 -0.96 -19.33
N ALA A 190 -9.77 -1.87 -20.26
CA ALA A 190 -10.52 -3.12 -20.38
C ALA A 190 -10.44 -4.01 -19.11
N ASP A 191 -9.38 -3.91 -18.31
CA ASP A 191 -9.31 -4.60 -17.02
C ASP A 191 -10.21 -3.96 -15.96
N VAL A 192 -10.34 -2.64 -15.99
CA VAL A 192 -11.29 -1.91 -15.14
C VAL A 192 -12.72 -2.29 -15.52
N ASP A 193 -13.02 -2.35 -16.81
CA ASP A 193 -14.35 -2.69 -17.31
C ASP A 193 -14.75 -4.12 -16.91
N ARG A 194 -13.81 -5.08 -17.03
CA ARG A 194 -14.02 -6.46 -16.54
C ARG A 194 -14.27 -6.52 -15.03
N LEU A 195 -13.53 -5.73 -14.25
CA LEU A 195 -13.72 -5.64 -12.80
C LEU A 195 -15.11 -5.10 -12.45
N VAL A 196 -15.54 -4.02 -13.10
CA VAL A 196 -16.87 -3.43 -12.90
C VAL A 196 -17.96 -4.41 -13.36
N ALA A 197 -17.80 -5.07 -14.50
CA ALA A 197 -18.75 -6.05 -15.01
C ALA A 197 -18.91 -7.24 -14.05
N ARG A 198 -17.82 -7.70 -13.41
CA ARG A 198 -17.88 -8.75 -12.39
C ARG A 198 -18.67 -8.30 -11.17
N LEU A 199 -18.43 -7.09 -10.66
CA LEU A 199 -19.20 -6.52 -9.55
C LEU A 199 -20.68 -6.35 -9.90
N ALA A 200 -20.98 -5.96 -11.14
CA ALA A 200 -22.34 -5.78 -11.65
C ALA A 200 -23.16 -7.08 -11.77
N GLN A 201 -22.54 -8.26 -11.63
CA GLN A 201 -23.26 -9.52 -11.49
C GLN A 201 -23.99 -9.62 -10.14
N ASP A 202 -23.54 -8.85 -9.15
CA ASP A 202 -24.22 -8.75 -7.87
C ASP A 202 -25.45 -7.85 -7.99
N ARG A 203 -26.63 -8.39 -7.65
CA ARG A 203 -27.90 -7.65 -7.68
C ARG A 203 -27.88 -6.38 -6.81
N ASN A 204 -27.02 -6.34 -5.79
CA ASN A 204 -26.94 -5.20 -4.89
C ASN A 204 -26.04 -4.08 -5.43
N TRP A 205 -25.15 -4.36 -6.41
CA TRP A 205 -24.12 -3.45 -6.88
C TRP A 205 -24.64 -2.05 -7.22
N ASN A 206 -25.81 -1.98 -7.88
CA ASN A 206 -26.52 -0.74 -8.17
C ASN A 206 -25.59 0.37 -8.75
N GLY A 207 -24.71 0.00 -9.69
CA GLY A 207 -23.77 0.92 -10.32
C GLY A 207 -22.67 1.47 -9.39
N GLY A 208 -22.45 0.87 -8.22
CA GLY A 208 -21.56 1.37 -7.17
C GLY A 208 -22.29 2.00 -5.99
N ASP A 209 -23.62 2.16 -6.05
CA ASP A 209 -24.44 2.75 -4.98
C ASP A 209 -25.19 1.67 -4.18
N TYR A 210 -24.44 0.73 -3.59
CA TYR A 210 -24.97 -0.46 -2.89
C TYR A 210 -25.13 -0.32 -1.37
N TYR A 211 -24.80 0.84 -0.80
CA TYR A 211 -24.68 1.02 0.66
C TYR A 211 -25.98 0.77 1.42
N ASP A 212 -27.13 1.11 0.83
CA ASP A 212 -28.46 0.85 1.40
C ASP A 212 -29.05 -0.49 0.97
N ARG A 213 -28.27 -1.35 0.29
CA ARG A 213 -28.73 -2.61 -0.34
C ARG A 213 -28.10 -3.86 0.25
N GLY A 214 -27.41 -3.75 1.39
CA GLY A 214 -26.75 -4.88 2.05
C GLY A 214 -25.38 -5.25 1.47
N GLY A 215 -24.81 -4.40 0.59
CA GLY A 215 -23.47 -4.58 0.03
C GLY A 215 -23.36 -5.71 -1.01
N VAL A 216 -22.14 -5.91 -1.51
CA VAL A 216 -21.81 -6.90 -2.55
C VAL A 216 -20.87 -7.99 -2.00
N ILE A 217 -21.18 -8.47 -0.79
CA ILE A 217 -20.27 -9.30 0.02
C ILE A 217 -19.92 -10.62 -0.67
N ASP A 218 -20.90 -11.32 -1.25
CA ASP A 218 -20.65 -12.64 -1.85
C ASP A 218 -19.78 -12.53 -3.11
N THR A 219 -20.09 -11.58 -4.00
CA THR A 219 -19.28 -11.31 -5.19
C THR A 219 -17.87 -10.86 -4.82
N THR A 220 -17.74 -9.99 -3.82
CA THR A 220 -16.45 -9.51 -3.30
C THR A 220 -15.65 -10.64 -2.63
N THR A 221 -16.35 -11.57 -1.96
CA THR A 221 -15.74 -12.78 -1.38
C THR A 221 -15.15 -13.66 -2.47
N ALA A 222 -15.90 -13.97 -3.52
CA ALA A 222 -15.42 -14.77 -4.65
C ALA A 222 -14.21 -14.11 -5.34
N MET A 223 -14.25 -12.80 -5.56
CA MET A 223 -13.12 -12.04 -6.09
C MET A 223 -11.89 -12.09 -5.19
N ARG A 224 -12.11 -12.06 -3.87
CA ARG A 224 -11.03 -12.15 -2.89
C ARG A 224 -10.42 -13.55 -2.85
N VAL A 225 -11.21 -14.61 -2.99
CA VAL A 225 -10.69 -15.99 -3.14
C VAL A 225 -9.74 -16.06 -4.33
N ASP A 226 -10.16 -15.62 -5.52
CA ASP A 226 -9.30 -15.61 -6.71
C ASP A 226 -8.01 -14.82 -6.50
N THR A 227 -8.12 -13.67 -5.82
CA THR A 227 -6.96 -12.84 -5.49
C THR A 227 -5.99 -13.58 -4.57
N LEU A 228 -6.49 -14.19 -3.49
CA LEU A 228 -5.67 -14.94 -2.53
C LEU A 228 -4.97 -16.13 -3.20
N LEU A 229 -5.66 -16.86 -4.07
CA LEU A 229 -5.07 -17.94 -4.86
C LEU A 229 -3.94 -17.42 -5.76
N SER A 230 -4.18 -16.34 -6.51
CA SER A 230 -3.13 -15.71 -7.33
C SER A 230 -1.95 -15.15 -6.52
N TYR A 231 -2.15 -14.92 -5.22
CA TYR A 231 -1.14 -14.38 -4.31
C TYR A 231 -0.35 -15.47 -3.58
N GLY A 232 -0.65 -16.76 -3.82
CA GLY A 232 0.06 -17.89 -3.22
C GLY A 232 -0.44 -18.29 -1.82
N ILE A 233 -1.71 -18.02 -1.49
CA ILE A 233 -2.28 -18.37 -0.17
C ILE A 233 -2.21 -19.88 0.13
N GLU A 234 -2.24 -20.72 -0.89
CA GLU A 234 -2.19 -22.19 -0.72
C GLU A 234 -0.88 -22.62 -0.08
N ALA A 235 0.25 -22.17 -0.60
CA ALA A 235 1.57 -22.42 -0.01
C ALA A 235 1.68 -21.90 1.43
N GLN A 236 0.97 -20.81 1.74
CA GLN A 236 0.96 -20.20 3.07
C GLN A 236 0.19 -20.99 4.12
N LEU A 237 -0.83 -21.75 3.70
CA LEU A 237 -1.76 -22.46 4.57
C LEU A 237 -1.59 -23.98 4.52
N ALA A 238 -0.89 -24.52 3.53
CA ALA A 238 -0.74 -25.96 3.30
C ALA A 238 -0.27 -26.74 4.54
N GLY A 239 0.64 -26.16 5.34
CA GLY A 239 1.13 -26.80 6.57
C GLY A 239 0.08 -26.90 7.69
N ALA A 240 -0.86 -25.94 7.76
CA ALA A 240 -1.93 -25.93 8.77
C ALA A 240 -3.20 -26.63 8.29
N PHE A 241 -3.43 -26.67 6.97
CA PHE A 241 -4.60 -27.24 6.31
C PHE A 241 -4.16 -28.17 5.17
N PRO A 242 -3.70 -29.40 5.47
CA PRO A 242 -3.17 -30.32 4.45
C PRO A 242 -4.26 -30.90 3.53
N GLU A 243 -5.51 -30.97 4.01
CA GLU A 243 -6.63 -31.49 3.24
C GLU A 243 -7.23 -30.43 2.30
N PRO A 244 -7.36 -30.67 0.97
CA PRO A 244 -7.79 -29.67 0.00
C PRO A 244 -9.13 -28.99 0.31
N VAL A 245 -10.10 -29.76 0.84
CA VAL A 245 -11.42 -29.23 1.20
C VAL A 245 -11.33 -28.28 2.39
N ALA A 246 -10.53 -28.62 3.41
CA ALA A 246 -10.33 -27.77 4.59
C ALA A 246 -9.55 -26.49 4.22
N LEU A 247 -8.55 -26.61 3.35
CA LEU A 247 -7.79 -25.48 2.81
C LEU A 247 -8.71 -24.51 2.05
N ALA A 248 -9.54 -25.01 1.14
CA ALA A 248 -10.49 -24.19 0.38
C ALA A 248 -11.49 -23.47 1.31
N ALA A 249 -12.01 -24.17 2.32
CA ALA A 249 -12.93 -23.59 3.30
C ALA A 249 -12.27 -22.47 4.13
N GLU A 250 -11.00 -22.63 4.51
CA GLU A 250 -10.26 -21.60 5.23
C GLU A 250 -9.98 -20.37 4.35
N ILE A 251 -9.61 -20.57 3.08
CA ILE A 251 -9.42 -19.48 2.12
C ILE A 251 -10.72 -18.69 1.95
N GLU A 252 -11.87 -19.37 1.78
CA GLU A 252 -13.17 -18.70 1.70
C GLU A 252 -13.51 -17.96 2.99
N ARG A 253 -13.24 -18.56 4.16
CA ARG A 253 -13.49 -17.92 5.46
C ARG A 253 -12.70 -16.62 5.60
N GLN A 254 -11.41 -16.61 5.25
CA GLN A 254 -10.58 -15.41 5.27
C GLN A 254 -11.04 -14.37 4.25
N ALA A 255 -11.38 -14.82 3.03
CA ALA A 255 -11.90 -13.95 1.98
C ALA A 255 -13.21 -13.26 2.40
N ARG A 256 -14.13 -14.00 3.02
CA ARG A 256 -15.42 -13.48 3.49
C ARG A 256 -15.26 -12.54 4.67
N ALA A 257 -14.35 -12.82 5.59
CA ALA A 257 -14.03 -11.93 6.70
C ALA A 257 -13.50 -10.57 6.18
N TRP A 258 -12.61 -10.60 5.18
CA TRP A 258 -12.11 -9.40 4.51
C TRP A 258 -13.22 -8.65 3.76
N ALA A 259 -14.07 -9.37 2.99
CA ALA A 259 -15.14 -8.76 2.20
C ALA A 259 -16.20 -8.04 3.03
N ARG A 260 -16.36 -8.40 4.31
CA ARG A 260 -17.25 -7.68 5.25
C ARG A 260 -16.73 -6.31 5.68
N GLN A 261 -15.42 -6.10 5.58
CA GLN A 261 -14.75 -4.86 6.01
C GLN A 261 -14.27 -4.03 4.82
N PHE A 262 -14.17 -4.64 3.63
CA PHE A 262 -13.65 -3.99 2.45
C PHE A 262 -14.78 -3.43 1.58
N ASP A 263 -14.66 -2.16 1.19
CA ASP A 263 -15.55 -1.52 0.24
C ASP A 263 -15.17 -1.90 -1.20
N ALA A 264 -16.12 -2.45 -1.98
CA ALA A 264 -15.86 -2.95 -3.32
C ALA A 264 -15.56 -1.84 -4.34
N ASN A 265 -16.09 -0.63 -4.18
CA ASN A 265 -15.73 0.51 -5.03
C ASN A 265 -14.23 0.84 -4.91
N SER A 266 -13.61 0.64 -3.74
CA SER A 266 -12.15 0.81 -3.58
C SER A 266 -11.33 -0.02 -4.57
N LEU A 267 -11.79 -1.23 -4.95
CA LEU A 267 -11.14 -2.03 -5.99
C LEU A 267 -11.13 -1.27 -7.32
N VAL A 268 -12.29 -0.74 -7.72
CA VAL A 268 -12.44 -0.01 -8.98
C VAL A 268 -11.61 1.26 -8.98
N ILE A 269 -11.69 2.05 -7.90
CA ILE A 269 -10.97 3.33 -7.73
C ILE A 269 -9.46 3.10 -7.87
N LEU A 270 -8.92 2.17 -7.08
CA LEU A 270 -7.49 1.91 -7.08
C LEU A 270 -7.04 1.23 -8.39
N ARG A 271 -7.87 0.39 -9.01
CA ARG A 271 -7.53 -0.21 -10.32
C ARG A 271 -7.42 0.85 -11.40
N ARG A 272 -8.32 1.84 -11.44
CA ARG A 272 -8.25 2.98 -12.36
C ARG A 272 -6.96 3.78 -12.17
N ALA A 273 -6.55 4.03 -10.92
CA ALA A 273 -5.28 4.68 -10.63
C ALA A 273 -4.09 3.83 -11.11
N ALA A 274 -4.08 2.53 -10.82
CA ALA A 274 -3.00 1.63 -11.23
C ALA A 274 -2.82 1.56 -12.74
N VAL A 275 -3.87 1.36 -13.53
CA VAL A 275 -3.72 1.19 -14.99
C VAL A 275 -3.23 2.46 -15.72
N ARG A 276 -3.34 3.62 -15.06
CA ARG A 276 -2.82 4.91 -15.56
C ARG A 276 -1.42 5.24 -15.06
N PHE A 277 -0.91 4.51 -14.07
CA PHE A 277 0.38 4.78 -13.45
C PHE A 277 1.54 4.42 -14.38
N ASP A 278 2.44 5.37 -14.61
CA ASP A 278 3.68 5.19 -15.37
C ASP A 278 4.74 6.18 -14.86
N ALA A 279 5.66 5.71 -14.02
CA ALA A 279 6.78 6.50 -13.53
C ALA A 279 7.98 6.50 -14.50
N VAL A 280 8.05 5.54 -15.43
CA VAL A 280 9.20 5.35 -16.33
C VAL A 280 9.45 6.60 -17.17
N LYS A 281 8.38 7.25 -17.64
CA LYS A 281 8.46 8.49 -18.43
C LYS A 281 9.12 9.66 -17.68
N ASP A 282 9.15 9.61 -16.34
CA ASP A 282 9.59 10.67 -15.46
C ASP A 282 10.87 10.31 -14.68
N PHE A 283 11.54 9.19 -15.02
CA PHE A 283 12.74 8.73 -14.32
C PHE A 283 13.88 9.76 -14.28
N ALA A 284 13.99 10.63 -15.29
CA ALA A 284 14.98 11.71 -15.27
C ALA A 284 14.83 12.71 -14.11
N ARG A 285 13.67 12.71 -13.42
CA ARG A 285 13.42 13.53 -12.23
C ARG A 285 13.89 12.86 -10.95
N VAL A 286 14.04 11.53 -10.93
CA VAL A 286 14.29 10.75 -9.73
C VAL A 286 15.73 10.94 -9.26
N LYS A 287 15.89 11.40 -8.01
CA LYS A 287 17.19 11.50 -7.31
C LYS A 287 17.39 10.40 -6.27
N ALA A 288 16.29 9.81 -5.80
CA ALA A 288 16.29 8.77 -4.79
C ALA A 288 17.04 7.52 -5.27
N LYS A 289 17.77 6.87 -4.36
CA LYS A 289 18.34 5.54 -4.58
C LYS A 289 17.22 4.50 -4.59
N VAL A 290 17.40 3.37 -5.27
CA VAL A 290 16.38 2.32 -5.38
C VAL A 290 16.90 1.00 -4.84
N LEU A 291 16.19 0.40 -3.91
CA LEU A 291 16.27 -1.03 -3.63
C LEU A 291 15.06 -1.71 -4.26
N TYR A 292 15.31 -2.54 -5.28
CA TYR A 292 14.29 -3.26 -6.00
C TYR A 292 14.32 -4.74 -5.62
N VAL A 293 13.20 -5.29 -5.18
CA VAL A 293 13.12 -6.67 -4.67
C VAL A 293 12.01 -7.42 -5.39
N LEU A 294 12.32 -8.56 -6.00
CA LEU A 294 11.32 -9.46 -6.61
C LEU A 294 11.38 -10.86 -6.00
N LEU A 295 10.28 -11.60 -6.11
CA LEU A 295 10.11 -12.92 -5.53
C LEU A 295 10.01 -13.97 -6.65
N THR A 296 10.70 -15.10 -6.52
CA THR A 296 10.78 -16.09 -7.61
C THR A 296 9.44 -16.71 -8.02
N SER A 297 8.51 -16.87 -7.07
CA SER A 297 7.16 -17.41 -7.32
C SER A 297 6.09 -16.34 -7.61
N ASP A 298 6.45 -15.06 -7.73
CA ASP A 298 5.47 -14.00 -8.02
C ASP A 298 5.00 -14.04 -9.49
N VAL A 299 3.73 -14.34 -9.70
CA VAL A 299 3.12 -14.39 -11.04
C VAL A 299 2.64 -13.03 -11.55
N LEU A 300 2.53 -12.02 -10.68
CA LEU A 300 2.10 -10.67 -11.03
C LEU A 300 3.29 -9.79 -11.44
N PHE A 301 4.39 -9.93 -10.72
CA PHE A 301 5.65 -9.24 -10.96
C PHE A 301 6.81 -10.24 -10.99
N PRO A 302 6.86 -11.11 -12.01
CA PRO A 302 7.87 -12.16 -12.08
C PRO A 302 9.28 -11.56 -12.24
N PRO A 303 10.34 -12.19 -11.71
CA PRO A 303 11.71 -11.72 -11.86
C PRO A 303 12.15 -11.42 -13.30
N ALA A 304 11.50 -12.05 -14.28
CA ALA A 304 11.70 -11.79 -15.70
C ALA A 304 11.52 -10.31 -16.12
N ILE A 305 10.84 -9.48 -15.32
CA ILE A 305 10.73 -8.04 -15.57
C ILE A 305 11.97 -7.24 -15.15
N ALA A 306 12.80 -7.79 -14.25
CA ALA A 306 13.92 -7.06 -13.66
C ALA A 306 14.94 -6.54 -14.68
N PRO A 307 15.37 -7.31 -15.71
CA PRO A 307 16.36 -6.81 -16.67
C PRO A 307 15.93 -5.50 -17.38
N ASP A 308 14.68 -5.42 -17.84
CA ASP A 308 14.16 -4.19 -18.49
C ASP A 308 14.03 -3.03 -17.48
N VAL A 309 13.52 -3.30 -16.27
CA VAL A 309 13.38 -2.27 -15.22
C VAL A 309 14.75 -1.72 -14.82
N MET A 310 15.72 -2.58 -14.54
CA MET A 310 17.07 -2.18 -14.13
C MET A 310 17.81 -1.45 -15.26
N ALA A 311 17.65 -1.86 -16.51
CA ALA A 311 18.22 -1.15 -17.66
C ALA A 311 17.67 0.28 -17.78
N ARG A 312 16.36 0.47 -17.56
CA ARG A 312 15.74 1.81 -17.58
C ARG A 312 16.20 2.70 -16.43
N LEU A 313 16.32 2.15 -15.22
CA LEU A 313 16.85 2.87 -14.07
C LEU A 313 18.30 3.32 -14.32
N ALA A 314 19.14 2.40 -14.81
CA ALA A 314 20.53 2.68 -15.16
C ALA A 314 20.66 3.73 -16.27
N ALA A 315 19.84 3.63 -17.33
CA ALA A 315 19.83 4.61 -18.42
C ALA A 315 19.42 6.03 -17.95
N ALA A 316 18.62 6.12 -16.90
CA ALA A 316 18.26 7.39 -16.24
C ALA A 316 19.30 7.86 -15.21
N GLY A 317 20.38 7.12 -14.98
CA GLY A 317 21.42 7.45 -14.00
C GLY A 317 21.00 7.22 -12.54
N ILE A 318 19.96 6.44 -12.30
CA ILE A 318 19.44 6.15 -10.95
C ILE A 318 20.30 5.06 -10.29
N ASP A 319 20.82 5.32 -9.09
CA ASP A 319 21.53 4.34 -8.25
C ASP A 319 20.54 3.29 -7.72
N ALA A 320 20.51 2.13 -8.38
CA ALA A 320 19.59 1.05 -8.08
C ALA A 320 20.33 -0.26 -7.78
N SER A 321 19.90 -0.96 -6.73
CA SER A 321 20.30 -2.35 -6.45
C SER A 321 19.09 -3.28 -6.57
N TYR A 322 19.33 -4.47 -7.11
CA TYR A 322 18.31 -5.51 -7.29
C TYR A 322 18.58 -6.71 -6.37
N VAL A 323 17.52 -7.23 -5.76
CA VAL A 323 17.54 -8.47 -4.97
C VAL A 323 16.42 -9.38 -5.47
N GLU A 324 16.78 -10.62 -5.75
CA GLU A 324 15.83 -11.68 -6.02
C GLU A 324 15.71 -12.58 -4.79
N VAL A 325 14.49 -12.87 -4.36
CA VAL A 325 14.20 -13.66 -3.17
C VAL A 325 13.54 -14.97 -3.58
N GLU A 326 14.23 -16.06 -3.32
CA GLU A 326 13.69 -17.40 -3.51
C GLU A 326 12.59 -17.69 -2.48
N THR A 327 11.39 -18.02 -2.96
CA THR A 327 10.25 -18.36 -2.11
C THR A 327 9.14 -19.04 -2.90
N ASP A 328 8.33 -19.87 -2.23
CA ASP A 328 7.10 -20.47 -2.77
C ASP A 328 5.82 -19.71 -2.35
N PHE A 329 5.93 -18.62 -1.60
CA PHE A 329 4.77 -17.91 -1.03
C PHE A 329 4.06 -16.94 -2.01
N GLY A 330 4.45 -16.96 -3.28
CA GLY A 330 3.85 -16.14 -4.33
C GLY A 330 3.99 -14.64 -4.07
N HIS A 331 3.05 -13.87 -4.61
CA HIS A 331 3.04 -12.40 -4.53
C HIS A 331 3.00 -11.87 -3.09
N SER A 332 2.33 -12.58 -2.16
CA SER A 332 2.28 -12.17 -0.74
C SER A 332 3.50 -12.62 0.07
N GLY A 333 4.49 -13.23 -0.58
CA GLY A 333 5.69 -13.75 0.06
C GLY A 333 6.62 -12.68 0.65
N TYR A 334 6.50 -11.40 0.28
CA TYR A 334 7.45 -10.36 0.68
C TYR A 334 7.66 -10.23 2.19
N GLY A 335 6.61 -10.45 2.99
CA GLY A 335 6.69 -10.43 4.45
C GLY A 335 7.20 -11.74 5.05
N ARG A 336 6.71 -12.89 4.54
CA ARG A 336 7.09 -14.23 5.05
C ARG A 336 8.49 -14.66 4.65
N ALA A 337 8.94 -14.26 3.46
CA ALA A 337 10.28 -14.50 2.93
C ALA A 337 11.24 -13.36 3.25
N SER A 338 10.94 -12.53 4.27
CA SER A 338 11.73 -11.35 4.62
C SER A 338 13.19 -11.67 4.96
N ALA A 339 13.46 -12.87 5.48
CA ALA A 339 14.82 -13.32 5.77
C ALA A 339 15.74 -13.29 4.54
N GLY A 340 15.19 -13.51 3.33
CA GLY A 340 15.97 -13.49 2.08
C GLY A 340 16.41 -12.09 1.64
N TRP A 341 15.89 -11.03 2.25
CA TRP A 341 16.20 -9.65 1.86
C TRP A 341 16.31 -8.64 3.02
N GLU A 342 16.25 -9.09 4.28
CA GLU A 342 16.46 -8.24 5.46
C GLU A 342 17.86 -7.60 5.46
N ALA A 343 18.90 -8.39 5.20
CA ALA A 343 20.28 -7.90 5.20
C ALA A 343 20.52 -6.84 4.10
N PRO A 344 20.11 -7.06 2.83
CA PRO A 344 20.11 -6.01 1.81
C PRO A 344 19.32 -4.76 2.21
N LEU A 345 18.12 -4.91 2.79
CA LEU A 345 17.33 -3.78 3.27
C LEU A 345 18.07 -2.99 4.34
N ARG A 346 18.64 -3.67 5.34
CA ARG A 346 19.40 -3.05 6.43
C ARG A 346 20.60 -2.26 5.90
N ALA A 347 21.37 -2.85 5.00
CA ALA A 347 22.50 -2.18 4.37
C ALA A 347 22.06 -0.96 3.55
N PHE A 348 20.94 -1.07 2.83
CA PHE A 348 20.34 0.03 2.10
C PHE A 348 19.94 1.19 3.03
N MET A 349 19.20 0.90 4.10
CA MET A 349 18.79 1.91 5.08
C MET A 349 19.99 2.59 5.77
N GLN A 350 21.01 1.82 6.14
CA GLN A 350 22.24 2.37 6.74
C GLN A 350 22.96 3.35 5.82
N ARG A 351 23.00 3.06 4.51
CA ARG A 351 23.60 3.94 3.50
C ARG A 351 22.83 5.25 3.30
N LEU A 352 21.55 5.30 3.63
CA LEU A 352 20.72 6.52 3.51
C LEU A 352 20.81 7.43 4.74
N VAL A 353 21.14 6.86 5.90
CA VAL A 353 21.25 7.59 7.18
C VAL A 353 22.69 8.02 7.48
N ALA A 354 23.68 7.43 6.79
CA ALA A 354 25.09 7.79 6.86
C ALA A 354 25.39 9.06 6.04
#